data_AF-A0A094EA74-F1
#
_entry.id   AF-A0A094EA74-F1
#
_cell.length_a   1.000
_cell.length_b   1.000
_cell.length_c   1.000
_cell.angle_alpha   90.00
_cell.angle_beta   90.00
_cell.angle_gamma   90.00
#
_symmetry.space_group_name_H-M   'P 1'
#
loop_
_entity.id
_entity.type
_entity.pdbx_description
1 polymer ?
#
loop_
_entity_poly.entity_id
_entity_poly.type
_entity_poly.pdbx_seq_one_letter_code
_entity_poly.pdbx_strand_id
1 'polypeptide(L)'
;MRHDAMNVRRNIDAFVKVGHFSNDPSQDVAVFIKSINWKHGISKETFEAMSSEESDGLDDALTMYLYSLLEGEPARWFSNLDREVKETYKKVASMLITRYGKDDARFKRSQRQRVAAELNALRQGPRIQS
;
A
#
# COMPACT_ATOMS: atom_id res chain seq x y z
N MET A 1 -20.86 -2.08 32.50
CA MET A 1 -20.67 -1.32 31.23
C MET A 1 -19.21 -0.96 30.91
N ARG A 2 -18.19 -1.74 31.34
CA ARG A 2 -16.77 -1.49 30.96
C ARG A 2 -16.10 -2.65 30.20
N HIS A 3 -16.73 -3.82 30.12
CA HIS A 3 -16.17 -5.01 29.47
C HIS A 3 -16.41 -5.06 27.95
N ASP A 4 -17.47 -4.46 27.42
CA ASP A 4 -17.76 -4.50 25.98
C ASP A 4 -16.83 -3.61 25.14
N ALA A 5 -16.48 -2.42 25.65
CA ALA A 5 -15.62 -1.48 24.92
C ALA A 5 -14.18 -2.01 24.71
N MET A 6 -13.67 -2.83 25.64
CA MET A 6 -12.35 -3.46 25.49
C MET A 6 -12.34 -4.62 24.50
N ASN A 7 -13.46 -5.35 24.36
CA ASN A 7 -13.58 -6.45 23.40
C ASN A 7 -13.75 -5.95 21.96
N VAL A 8 -14.45 -4.83 21.76
CA VAL A 8 -14.58 -4.20 20.44
C VAL A 8 -13.22 -3.68 19.95
N ARG A 9 -12.42 -3.06 20.83
CA ARG A 9 -11.08 -2.58 20.49
C ARG A 9 -10.11 -3.71 20.12
N ARG A 10 -10.07 -4.79 20.91
CA ARG A 10 -9.26 -5.99 20.58
C ARG A 10 -9.68 -6.67 19.27
N ASN A 11 -10.97 -6.67 18.95
CA ASN A 11 -11.46 -7.22 17.69
C ASN A 11 -11.16 -6.33 16.48
N ILE A 12 -11.08 -5.01 16.65
CA ILE A 12 -10.70 -4.07 15.58
C ILE A 12 -9.18 -4.12 15.33
N ASP A 13 -8.37 -4.19 16.40
CA ASP A 13 -6.91 -4.28 16.30
C ASP A 13 -6.45 -5.62 15.66
N ALA A 14 -7.24 -6.69 15.82
CA ALA A 14 -7.00 -7.98 15.17
C ALA A 14 -7.41 -8.03 13.67
N PHE A 15 -8.08 -7.00 13.12
CA PHE A 15 -8.75 -7.08 11.82
C PHE A 15 -8.20 -6.16 10.72
N VAL A 16 -7.15 -5.37 10.95
CA VAL A 16 -6.50 -4.61 9.86
C VAL A 16 -5.47 -5.50 9.17
N LYS A 17 -5.95 -6.38 8.28
CA LYS A 17 -5.07 -7.06 7.32
C LYS A 17 -4.64 -6.05 6.27
N VAL A 18 -3.35 -5.74 6.22
CA VAL A 18 -2.77 -4.98 5.11
C VAL A 18 -2.66 -5.94 3.92
N GLY A 19 -3.24 -5.58 2.78
CA GLY A 19 -3.13 -6.36 1.54
C GLY A 19 -1.75 -6.23 0.91
N HIS A 20 -1.39 -7.19 0.04
CA HIS A 20 -0.15 -7.12 -0.72
C HIS A 20 -0.18 -5.99 -1.76
N PHE A 21 0.99 -5.45 -2.09
CA PHE A 21 1.18 -4.42 -3.11
C PHE A 21 1.97 -4.97 -4.29
N SER A 22 1.33 -5.01 -5.46
CA SER A 22 1.90 -5.49 -6.72
C SER A 22 1.97 -4.38 -7.77
N ASN A 23 1.62 -3.14 -7.41
CA ASN A 23 1.48 -2.00 -8.32
C ASN A 23 0.38 -2.22 -9.40
N ASP A 24 -0.72 -2.88 -9.02
CA ASP A 24 -1.91 -2.98 -9.88
C ASP A 24 -2.55 -1.59 -10.08
N PRO A 25 -3.16 -1.27 -11.25
CA PRO A 25 -3.80 0.03 -11.49
C PRO A 25 -4.85 0.47 -10.46
N SER A 26 -5.48 -0.49 -9.78
CA SER A 26 -6.43 -0.22 -8.69
C SER A 26 -5.78 0.13 -7.36
N GLN A 27 -4.50 -0.22 -7.19
CA GLN A 27 -3.76 0.03 -5.96
C GLN A 27 -3.22 1.46 -5.91
N ASP A 28 -3.01 1.93 -4.69
CA ASP A 28 -2.44 3.23 -4.41
C ASP A 28 -1.35 3.08 -3.37
N VAL A 29 -0.12 3.36 -3.75
CA VAL A 29 1.04 3.16 -2.88
C VAL A 29 0.96 4.02 -1.62
N ALA A 30 0.37 5.23 -1.70
CA ALA A 30 0.22 6.09 -0.53
C ALA A 30 -0.81 5.51 0.46
N VAL A 31 -1.90 4.92 -0.05
CA VAL A 31 -2.90 4.23 0.78
C VAL A 31 -2.32 2.93 1.37
N PHE A 32 -1.52 2.21 0.60
CA PHE A 32 -0.82 1.00 1.06
C PHE A 32 0.13 1.32 2.24
N ILE A 33 1.03 2.30 2.09
CA ILE A 33 1.92 2.75 3.18
C ILE A 33 1.12 3.25 4.38
N LYS A 34 0.05 4.02 4.17
CA LYS A 34 -0.84 4.46 5.25
C LYS A 34 -1.47 3.28 6.01
N SER A 35 -1.78 2.19 5.32
CA SER A 35 -2.36 0.99 5.93
C SER A 35 -1.34 0.26 6.82
N ILE A 36 -0.06 0.21 6.39
CA ILE A 36 1.05 -0.29 7.23
C ILE A 36 1.18 0.59 8.48
N ASN A 37 1.27 1.91 8.31
CA ASN A 37 1.40 2.85 9.42
C ASN A 37 0.25 2.68 10.43
N TRP A 38 -0.99 2.62 9.94
CA TRP A 38 -2.16 2.42 10.78
C TRP A 38 -2.11 1.11 11.57
N LYS A 39 -1.71 0.01 10.91
CA LYS A 39 -1.56 -1.30 11.58
C LYS A 39 -0.56 -1.27 12.73
N HIS A 40 0.48 -0.45 12.62
CA HIS A 40 1.52 -0.33 13.64
C HIS A 40 1.32 0.89 14.56
N GLY A 41 0.15 1.54 14.53
CA GLY A 41 -0.15 2.69 15.39
C GLY A 41 0.66 3.95 15.08
N ILE A 42 1.29 4.02 13.90
CA ILE A 42 2.09 5.16 13.46
C ILE A 42 1.13 6.20 12.87
N SER A 43 1.01 7.35 13.53
CA SER A 43 0.21 8.46 13.02
C SER A 43 0.87 9.10 11.80
N LYS A 44 0.14 9.97 11.09
CA LYS A 44 0.74 10.73 10.00
C LYS A 44 1.89 11.61 10.53
N GLU A 45 1.65 12.30 11.64
CA GLU A 45 2.62 13.19 12.27
C GLU A 45 3.85 12.40 12.74
N THR A 46 3.65 11.23 13.35
CA THR A 46 4.76 10.33 13.70
C THR A 46 5.56 9.93 12.48
N PHE A 47 4.89 9.50 11.41
CA PHE A 47 5.56 9.10 10.17
C PHE A 47 6.34 10.26 9.51
N GLU A 48 5.84 11.50 9.57
CA GLU A 48 6.59 12.67 9.07
C GLU A 48 7.76 13.07 9.97
N ALA A 49 7.71 12.74 11.26
CA ALA A 49 8.80 12.97 12.20
C ALA A 49 9.88 11.86 12.21
N MET A 50 9.60 10.69 11.62
CA MET A 50 10.59 9.61 11.49
C MET A 50 11.79 10.07 10.64
N SER A 51 12.99 9.70 11.06
CA SER A 51 14.20 10.00 10.31
C SER A 51 14.30 9.15 9.04
N SER A 52 14.73 9.77 7.95
CA SER A 52 15.13 9.04 6.73
C SER A 52 16.60 8.64 6.73
N GLU A 53 17.39 9.17 7.67
CA GLU A 53 18.85 9.05 7.68
C GLU A 53 19.37 8.23 8.87
N GLU A 54 18.63 8.23 9.98
CA GLU A 54 18.99 7.51 11.20
C GLU A 54 17.97 6.40 11.44
N SER A 55 18.47 5.17 11.64
CA SER A 55 17.67 3.99 11.93
C SER A 55 17.40 3.88 13.44
N ASP A 56 16.17 3.59 13.81
CA ASP A 56 15.78 3.20 15.16
C ASP A 56 15.52 1.68 15.27
N GLY A 57 15.25 1.20 16.49
CA GLY A 57 15.03 -0.23 16.73
C GLY A 57 13.75 -0.81 16.07
N LEU A 58 12.85 0.03 15.54
CA LEU A 58 11.61 -0.37 14.88
C LEU A 58 11.76 -0.42 13.35
N ASP A 59 12.72 0.32 12.78
CA ASP A 59 12.91 0.45 11.34
C ASP A 59 13.16 -0.89 10.62
N ASP A 60 14.00 -1.76 11.18
CA ASP A 60 14.28 -3.07 10.60
C ASP A 60 13.01 -3.93 10.51
N ALA A 61 12.23 -3.97 11.59
CA ALA A 61 11.00 -4.75 11.65
C ALA A 61 9.94 -4.21 10.67
N LEU A 62 9.77 -2.89 10.60
CA LEU A 62 8.82 -2.25 9.69
C LEU A 62 9.25 -2.41 8.22
N THR A 63 10.55 -2.32 7.93
CA THR A 63 11.10 -2.49 6.59
C THR A 63 10.96 -3.93 6.11
N MET A 64 11.25 -4.91 6.97
CA MET A 64 11.01 -6.32 6.67
C MET A 64 9.51 -6.63 6.49
N TYR A 65 8.65 -6.04 7.32
CA TYR A 65 7.21 -6.19 7.19
C TYR A 65 6.70 -5.60 5.87
N LEU A 66 7.13 -4.40 5.50
CA LEU A 66 6.83 -3.79 4.21
C LEU A 66 7.27 -4.70 3.06
N TYR A 67 8.50 -5.23 3.09
CA TYR A 67 8.99 -6.12 2.06
C TYR A 67 8.14 -7.39 1.93
N SER A 68 7.71 -7.98 3.05
CA SER A 68 6.86 -9.17 3.04
C SER A 68 5.50 -8.98 2.36
N LEU A 69 5.06 -7.72 2.23
CA LEU A 69 3.82 -7.35 1.57
C LEU A 69 4.00 -6.94 0.10
N LEU A 70 5.23 -6.84 -0.40
CA LEU A 70 5.49 -6.53 -1.79
C LEU A 70 5.41 -7.80 -2.65
N GLU A 71 4.80 -7.67 -3.83
CA GLU A 71 4.74 -8.75 -4.82
C GLU A 71 5.23 -8.25 -6.18
N GLY A 72 5.64 -9.18 -7.05
CA GLY A 72 5.96 -8.86 -8.45
C GLY A 72 7.13 -7.88 -8.61
N GLU A 73 6.93 -6.83 -9.42
CA GLU A 73 7.97 -5.84 -9.72
C GLU A 73 8.38 -5.00 -8.50
N PRO A 74 7.46 -4.51 -7.64
CA PRO A 74 7.83 -3.85 -6.37
C PRO A 74 8.76 -4.68 -5.48
N ALA A 75 8.52 -5.99 -5.33
CA ALA A 75 9.37 -6.86 -4.52
C ALA A 75 10.78 -7.02 -5.12
N ARG A 76 10.87 -7.15 -6.45
CA ARG A 76 12.15 -7.20 -7.16
C ARG A 76 12.91 -5.89 -7.06
N TRP A 77 12.23 -4.76 -7.22
CA TRP A 77 12.82 -3.44 -7.04
C TRP A 77 13.40 -3.29 -5.64
N PHE A 78 12.63 -3.62 -4.60
CA PHE A 78 13.10 -3.57 -3.21
C PHE A 78 14.33 -4.47 -3.00
N SER A 79 14.30 -5.71 -3.52
CA SER A 79 15.41 -6.67 -3.37
C SER A 79 16.72 -6.11 -3.91
N ASN A 80 16.66 -5.34 -5.00
CA ASN A 80 17.83 -4.75 -5.67
C ASN A 80 18.33 -3.43 -5.03
N LEU A 81 17.65 -2.91 -4.00
CA LEU A 81 18.17 -1.73 -3.28
C LEU A 81 19.37 -2.11 -2.41
N ASP A 82 20.34 -1.19 -2.31
CA ASP A 82 21.49 -1.33 -1.43
C ASP A 82 21.05 -1.41 0.04
N ARG A 83 21.88 -2.05 0.87
CA ARG A 83 21.58 -2.23 2.29
C ARG A 83 21.38 -0.89 3.01
N GLU A 84 22.22 0.09 2.73
CA GLU A 84 22.17 1.45 3.28
C GLU A 84 20.88 2.22 2.92
N VAL A 85 20.17 1.76 1.88
CA VAL A 85 18.88 2.32 1.49
C VAL A 85 17.73 1.71 2.31
N LYS A 86 17.92 0.47 2.80
CA LYS A 86 16.93 -0.30 3.57
C LYS A 86 17.01 -0.07 5.08
N GLU A 87 17.91 0.80 5.55
CA GLU A 87 18.15 1.03 6.99
C GLU A 87 16.99 1.74 7.69
N THR A 88 16.23 2.57 6.97
CA THR A 88 15.10 3.30 7.55
C THR A 88 13.82 3.02 6.79
N TYR A 89 12.75 2.74 7.54
CA TYR A 89 11.42 2.49 7.00
C TYR A 89 10.93 3.73 6.24
N LYS A 90 11.16 4.93 6.79
CA LYS A 90 10.75 6.19 6.16
C LYS A 90 11.38 6.38 4.78
N LYS A 91 12.68 6.08 4.61
CA LYS A 91 13.39 6.23 3.33
C LYS A 91 12.81 5.28 2.29
N VAL A 92 12.69 4.00 2.62
CA VAL A 92 12.09 3.00 1.72
C VAL A 92 10.65 3.36 1.35
N ALA A 93 9.81 3.69 2.34
CA ALA A 93 8.42 4.04 2.11
C ALA A 93 8.29 5.27 1.20
N SER A 94 9.13 6.29 1.41
CA SER A 94 9.18 7.50 0.57
C SER A 94 9.61 7.17 -0.86
N MET A 95 10.65 6.34 -1.03
CA MET A 95 11.08 5.89 -2.36
C MET A 95 9.99 5.08 -3.10
N LEU A 96 9.25 4.23 -2.37
CA LEU A 96 8.12 3.48 -2.91
C LEU A 96 7.02 4.45 -3.41
N ILE A 97 6.71 5.47 -2.61
CA ILE A 97 5.74 6.52 -2.99
C ILE A 97 6.23 7.33 -4.18
N THR A 98 7.51 7.71 -4.24
CA THR A 98 8.07 8.43 -5.40
C THR A 98 8.02 7.59 -6.67
N ARG A 99 8.31 6.28 -6.57
CA ARG A 99 8.39 5.38 -7.74
C ARG A 99 7.02 4.97 -8.26
N TYR A 100 6.09 4.65 -7.37
CA TYR A 100 4.77 4.09 -7.69
C TYR A 100 3.62 5.03 -7.39
N GLY A 101 3.92 6.24 -6.92
CA GLY A 101 2.94 7.30 -6.73
C GLY A 101 2.21 7.53 -8.03
N LYS A 102 0.88 7.67 -7.94
CA LYS A 102 0.06 7.89 -9.13
C LYS A 102 0.48 9.21 -9.77
N ASP A 103 1.06 9.11 -10.96
CA ASP A 103 0.94 10.17 -11.94
C ASP A 103 -0.56 10.29 -12.26
N ASP A 104 -1.15 11.40 -11.85
CA ASP A 104 -2.59 11.65 -11.87
C ASP A 104 -3.15 11.47 -13.31
N ALA A 105 -2.31 11.69 -14.32
CA ALA A 105 -2.59 11.41 -15.73
C ALA A 105 -2.70 9.91 -16.05
N ARG A 106 -1.84 9.06 -15.48
CA ARG A 106 -1.85 7.60 -15.66
C ARG A 106 -3.05 6.97 -14.96
N PHE A 107 -3.41 7.43 -13.77
CA PHE A 107 -4.62 6.97 -13.07
C PHE A 107 -5.89 7.31 -13.86
N LYS A 108 -6.04 8.56 -14.29
CA LYS A 108 -7.17 9.00 -15.14
C LYS A 108 -7.24 8.22 -16.46
N ARG A 109 -6.10 7.86 -17.06
CA ARG A 109 -6.05 7.02 -18.27
C ARG A 109 -6.52 5.60 -18.01
N SER A 110 -6.11 4.98 -16.90
CA SER A 110 -6.55 3.62 -16.52
C SER A 110 -8.05 3.56 -16.21
N GLN A 111 -8.57 4.57 -15.51
CA GLN A 111 -10.01 4.72 -15.23
C GLN A 111 -10.81 4.86 -16.53
N ARG A 112 -10.36 5.72 -17.45
CA ARG A 112 -10.99 5.85 -18.78
C ARG A 112 -10.99 4.54 -19.57
N GLN A 113 -9.88 3.79 -19.55
CA GLN A 113 -9.80 2.49 -20.23
C GLN A 113 -10.74 1.46 -19.61
N ARG A 114 -10.86 1.44 -18.29
CA ARG A 114 -11.75 0.52 -17.57
C ARG A 114 -13.22 0.85 -17.82
N VAL A 115 -13.60 2.13 -17.73
CA VAL A 115 -14.94 2.61 -18.11
C VAL A 115 -15.24 2.30 -19.59
N ALA A 116 -14.27 2.50 -20.49
CA ALA A 116 -14.45 2.15 -21.90
C ALA A 116 -14.64 0.65 -22.11
N ALA A 117 -13.91 -0.20 -21.38
CA ALA A 117 -14.05 -1.64 -21.43
C ALA A 117 -15.42 -2.10 -20.89
N GLU A 118 -15.88 -1.53 -19.78
CA GLU A 118 -17.21 -1.80 -19.22
C GLU A 118 -18.33 -1.33 -20.15
N LEU A 119 -18.22 -0.13 -20.73
CA LEU A 119 -19.17 0.37 -21.74
C LEU A 119 -19.20 -0.51 -23.00
N ASN A 120 -18.04 -1.00 -23.44
CA ASN A 120 -17.97 -1.93 -24.57
C ASN A 120 -18.59 -3.29 -24.23
N ALA A 121 -18.39 -3.80 -23.01
CA ALA A 121 -19.01 -5.03 -22.54
C ALA A 121 -20.54 -4.91 -22.46
N LEU A 122 -21.06 -3.76 -22.02
CA LEU A 122 -22.49 -3.47 -21.99
C LEU A 122 -23.11 -3.34 -23.39
N ARG A 123 -22.35 -2.81 -24.36
CA ARG A 123 -22.78 -2.71 -25.77
C ARG A 123 -22.82 -4.07 -26.48
N GLN A 124 -22.00 -5.03 -26.06
CA GLN A 124 -21.97 -6.38 -26.62
C GLN A 124 -22.90 -7.34 -25.88
N GLY A 125 -24.10 -6.88 -25.50
CA GLY A 125 -25.12 -7.68 -24.80
C GLY A 125 -25.29 -9.10 -25.37
N PRO A 126 -25.79 -10.06 -24.58
CA PRO A 126 -25.75 -11.47 -24.92
C PRO A 126 -26.33 -11.68 -26.32
N ARG A 127 -25.50 -12.23 -27.22
CA ARG A 127 -25.95 -12.71 -28.53
C ARG A 127 -26.99 -13.79 -28.25
N ILE A 128 -28.26 -13.42 -28.25
CA ILE A 128 -29.35 -14.39 -28.33
C ILE A 128 -29.19 -15.02 -29.72
N GLN A 129 -28.55 -16.18 -29.76
CA GLN A 129 -28.60 -17.07 -30.91
C GLN A 129 -30.03 -17.61 -30.98
N SER A 130 -30.82 -17.00 -31.85
CA SER A 130 -32.08 -17.53 -32.37
C SER A 130 -31.82 -18.70 -33.32
#